data_AF-A0A076PQG9-F1
#
_entry.id   AF-A0A076PQG9-F1
#
_cell.length_a   1.000
_cell.length_b   1.000
_cell.length_c   1.000
_cell.angle_alpha   90.00
_cell.angle_beta   90.00
_cell.angle_gamma   90.00
#
_symmetry.space_group_name_H-M   'P 1'
#
loop_
_entity.id
_entity.type
_entity.pdbx_description
1 polymer ?
#
loop_
_entity_poly.entity_id
_entity_poly.type
_entity_poly.pdbx_seq_one_letter_code
_entity_poly.pdbx_strand_id
1 'polypeptide(L)'
;MKKTAFIATVVALQLSTGALAQLRTGRTAEASSLPSTTQQGRSQLDETARAVQQMWGLTADEMQRAKVLSLGPRANFSVKELSPLEVLGIHARNDAERRQYAERMARIFHQDVERSILWDREMQAAMARLYPNEPMVNYDGLPRVQSSVGAADMLNVPRTQIIERASPAPANRGKR
;
A
#
# COMPACT_ATOMS: atom_id res chain seq x y z
N MET A 1 -29.02 -25.76 -0.29
CA MET A 1 -28.09 -26.32 -1.30
C MET A 1 -27.87 -25.26 -2.40
N LYS A 2 -26.61 -24.94 -2.70
CA LYS A 2 -26.02 -24.36 -3.96
C LYS A 2 -26.61 -23.01 -4.47
N LYS A 3 -25.93 -21.87 -4.32
CA LYS A 3 -24.73 -21.30 -5.02
C LYS A 3 -25.02 -20.65 -6.40
N THR A 4 -24.65 -19.35 -6.46
CA THR A 4 -23.91 -18.59 -7.50
C THR A 4 -24.57 -18.02 -8.77
N ALA A 5 -24.43 -16.69 -8.84
CA ALA A 5 -24.28 -15.73 -9.94
C ALA A 5 -23.91 -16.22 -11.37
N PHE A 6 -24.34 -15.43 -12.36
CA PHE A 6 -23.81 -15.43 -13.72
C PHE A 6 -23.44 -14.00 -14.16
N ILE A 7 -22.14 -13.79 -14.42
CA ILE A 7 -21.58 -12.78 -15.31
C ILE A 7 -21.11 -13.55 -16.54
N ALA A 8 -21.42 -13.07 -17.75
CA ALA A 8 -20.73 -13.53 -18.96
C ALA A 8 -20.62 -12.39 -19.97
N THR A 9 -19.49 -11.69 -19.87
CA THR A 9 -18.95 -10.79 -20.88
C THR A 9 -18.47 -11.61 -22.08
N VAL A 10 -18.94 -11.28 -23.28
CA VAL A 10 -18.40 -11.80 -24.55
C VAL A 10 -18.19 -10.62 -25.48
N VAL A 11 -16.95 -10.27 -25.81
CA VAL A 11 -16.64 -9.58 -27.06
C VAL A 11 -15.41 -10.23 -27.67
N ALA A 12 -15.60 -10.67 -28.91
CA ALA A 12 -14.76 -11.56 -29.66
C ALA A 12 -13.57 -10.85 -30.33
N LEU A 13 -12.51 -11.66 -30.44
CA LEU A 13 -11.26 -11.48 -31.15
C LEU A 13 -11.50 -11.29 -32.66
N GLN A 14 -10.87 -10.28 -33.27
CA GLN A 14 -10.79 -10.11 -34.73
C GLN A 14 -9.30 -10.03 -35.12
N LEU A 15 -8.82 -11.08 -35.79
CA LEU A 15 -7.58 -11.07 -36.56
C LEU A 15 -7.93 -10.66 -38.00
N SER A 16 -7.15 -9.74 -38.58
CA SER A 16 -7.16 -9.48 -40.02
C SER A 16 -5.72 -9.43 -40.53
N THR A 17 -5.30 -10.48 -41.21
CA THR A 17 -4.09 -10.54 -42.02
C THR A 17 -4.39 -10.01 -43.43
N GLY A 18 -3.54 -9.13 -43.95
CA GLY A 18 -3.57 -8.59 -45.31
C GLY A 18 -2.15 -8.40 -45.84
N ALA A 19 -1.97 -8.66 -47.14
CA ALA A 19 -0.76 -9.17 -47.78
C ALA A 19 0.25 -8.13 -48.32
N LEU A 20 1.29 -8.67 -48.96
CA LEU A 20 2.60 -8.14 -49.34
C LEU A 20 2.67 -6.95 -50.32
N ALA A 21 3.75 -6.18 -50.13
CA ALA A 21 4.70 -5.59 -51.11
C ALA A 21 4.24 -4.55 -52.14
N GLN A 22 4.80 -3.33 -52.06
CA GLN A 22 5.27 -2.54 -53.21
C GLN A 22 6.50 -1.68 -52.83
N LEU A 23 7.65 -1.97 -53.46
CA LEU A 23 8.79 -1.05 -53.58
C LEU A 23 8.50 -0.10 -54.74
N ARG A 24 8.54 1.22 -54.51
CA ARG A 24 8.64 2.21 -55.59
C ARG A 24 9.52 3.38 -55.17
N THR A 25 10.68 3.45 -55.79
CA THR A 25 11.65 4.55 -55.76
C THR A 25 11.03 5.79 -56.42
N GLY A 26 11.07 6.93 -55.74
CA GLY A 26 10.69 8.23 -56.29
C GLY A 26 10.92 9.34 -55.26
N ARG A 27 12.02 10.09 -55.41
CA ARG A 27 12.28 11.34 -54.68
C ARG A 27 11.29 12.42 -55.16
N THR A 28 10.56 13.05 -54.24
CA THR A 28 10.52 14.52 -54.02
C THR A 28 9.53 14.89 -52.91
N ALA A 29 9.89 15.96 -52.17
CA ALA A 29 9.15 16.69 -51.15
C ALA A 29 8.96 16.02 -49.78
N GLU A 30 10.03 16.04 -48.98
CA GLU A 30 9.90 16.14 -47.53
C GLU A 30 9.19 17.44 -47.16
N ALA A 31 7.89 17.35 -46.92
CA ALA A 31 7.17 18.25 -46.03
C ALA A 31 6.46 17.38 -44.99
N SER A 32 7.26 16.71 -44.14
CA SER A 32 6.73 16.03 -42.97
C SER A 32 6.39 17.08 -41.91
N SER A 33 5.21 17.67 -42.04
CA SER A 33 4.60 18.45 -40.96
C SER A 33 3.97 17.49 -39.95
N LEU A 34 4.80 16.79 -39.18
CA LEU A 34 4.38 16.04 -37.99
C LEU A 34 5.40 16.28 -36.87
N PRO A 35 5.21 17.31 -36.03
CA PRO A 35 5.70 17.18 -34.67
C PRO A 35 4.75 17.83 -33.66
N SER A 36 3.92 17.03 -33.01
CA SER A 36 3.26 17.49 -31.78
C SER A 36 2.94 16.36 -30.81
N THR A 37 2.53 15.18 -31.29
CA THR A 37 2.19 14.07 -30.38
C THR A 37 3.42 13.44 -29.69
N THR A 38 4.56 13.29 -30.37
CA THR A 38 5.76 12.64 -29.78
C THR A 38 6.50 13.54 -28.79
N GLN A 39 6.44 14.86 -28.96
CA GLN A 39 7.09 15.81 -28.05
C GLN A 39 6.30 15.97 -26.75
N GLN A 40 4.96 16.01 -26.83
CA GLN A 40 4.07 16.08 -25.66
C GLN A 40 4.13 14.80 -24.79
N GLY A 41 4.21 13.62 -25.41
CA GLY A 41 4.36 12.37 -24.64
C GLY A 41 5.70 12.27 -23.90
N ARG A 42 6.80 12.74 -24.51
CA ARG A 42 8.11 12.78 -23.85
C ARG A 42 8.16 13.76 -22.69
N SER A 43 7.57 14.95 -22.83
CA SER A 43 7.57 15.95 -21.76
C SER A 43 6.77 15.50 -20.53
N GLN A 44 5.65 14.81 -20.71
CA GLN A 44 4.85 14.28 -19.59
C GLN A 44 5.56 13.15 -18.83
N LEU A 45 6.28 12.27 -19.54
CA LEU A 45 7.10 11.24 -18.91
C LEU A 45 8.26 11.85 -18.11
N ASP A 46 8.86 12.92 -18.61
CA ASP A 46 9.91 13.63 -17.89
C ASP A 46 9.38 14.34 -16.64
N GLU A 47 8.19 14.96 -16.72
CA GLU A 47 7.55 15.64 -15.59
C GLU A 47 7.19 14.67 -14.46
N THR A 48 6.58 13.53 -14.82
CA THR A 48 6.25 12.47 -13.85
C THR A 48 7.50 11.89 -13.20
N ALA A 49 8.58 11.67 -13.96
CA ALA A 49 9.85 11.21 -13.41
C ALA A 49 10.45 12.21 -12.41
N ARG A 50 10.36 13.52 -12.70
CA ARG A 50 10.81 14.57 -11.76
C ARG A 50 9.94 14.61 -10.51
N ALA A 51 8.62 14.47 -10.64
CA ALA A 51 7.72 14.44 -9.49
C ALA A 51 8.04 13.27 -8.57
N VAL A 52 8.25 12.06 -9.11
CA VAL A 52 8.65 10.89 -8.32
C VAL A 52 10.00 11.11 -7.64
N GLN A 53 10.98 11.68 -8.35
CA GLN A 53 12.26 12.04 -7.76
C GLN A 53 12.11 12.99 -6.56
N GLN A 54 11.25 14.00 -6.68
CA GLN A 54 10.98 14.97 -5.61
C GLN A 54 10.25 14.32 -4.42
N MET A 55 9.30 13.42 -4.66
CA MET A 55 8.60 12.67 -3.59
C MET A 55 9.56 11.89 -2.70
N TRP A 56 10.61 11.31 -3.29
CA TRP A 56 11.65 10.59 -2.55
C TRP A 56 12.77 11.51 -2.03
N GLY A 57 12.73 12.80 -2.36
CA GLY A 57 13.78 13.76 -2.02
C GLY A 57 15.16 13.35 -2.57
N LEU A 58 15.19 12.80 -3.78
CA LEU A 58 16.41 12.34 -4.43
C LEU A 58 16.97 13.39 -5.41
N THR A 59 18.28 13.39 -5.59
CA THR A 59 18.94 14.05 -6.71
C THR A 59 18.78 13.24 -7.99
N ALA A 60 19.06 13.85 -9.15
CA ALA A 60 19.01 13.15 -10.43
C ALA A 60 20.01 11.98 -10.47
N ASP A 61 21.21 12.15 -9.89
CA ASP A 61 22.25 11.14 -9.83
C ASP A 61 21.86 9.97 -8.90
N GLU A 62 21.30 10.27 -7.73
CA GLU A 62 20.78 9.24 -6.82
C GLU A 62 19.68 8.42 -7.48
N MET A 63 18.73 9.09 -8.16
CA MET A 63 17.65 8.42 -8.88
C MET A 63 18.18 7.53 -10.01
N GLN A 64 19.14 8.02 -10.79
CA GLN A 64 19.76 7.25 -11.86
C GLN A 64 20.51 6.03 -11.32
N ARG A 65 21.27 6.19 -10.24
CA ARG A 65 21.96 5.08 -9.56
C ARG A 65 20.97 4.05 -9.04
N ALA A 66 19.87 4.48 -8.41
CA ALA A 66 18.84 3.59 -7.92
C ALA A 66 18.26 2.74 -9.06
N LYS A 67 17.92 3.35 -10.20
CA LYS A 67 17.43 2.63 -11.39
C LYS A 67 18.40 1.55 -11.87
N VAL A 68 19.69 1.88 -11.99
CA VAL A 68 20.71 0.93 -12.44
C VAL A 68 20.86 -0.23 -11.43
N LEU A 69 20.88 0.07 -10.13
CA LEU A 69 20.98 -0.94 -9.08
C LEU A 69 19.75 -1.86 -9.04
N SER A 70 18.56 -1.32 -9.30
CA SER A 70 17.31 -2.10 -9.39
C SER A 70 17.30 -3.08 -10.57
N LEU A 71 18.07 -2.83 -11.63
CA LEU A 71 18.23 -3.76 -12.76
C LEU A 71 19.31 -4.83 -12.50
N GLY A 72 20.14 -4.65 -11.47
CA GLY A 72 21.20 -5.58 -11.11
C GLY A 72 20.70 -6.81 -10.34
N PRO A 73 21.62 -7.57 -9.68
CA PRO A 73 21.26 -8.76 -8.91
C PRO A 73 20.19 -8.52 -7.84
N ARG A 74 20.03 -7.27 -7.38
CA ARG A 74 18.99 -6.86 -6.44
C ARG A 74 17.58 -7.23 -6.90
N ALA A 75 17.30 -7.20 -8.22
CA ALA A 75 16.01 -7.60 -8.78
C ALA A 75 15.60 -9.03 -8.38
N ASN A 76 16.58 -9.93 -8.23
CA ASN A 76 16.34 -11.34 -7.95
C ASN A 76 16.11 -11.64 -6.46
N PHE A 77 16.54 -10.74 -5.57
CA PHE A 77 16.48 -10.93 -4.10
C PHE A 77 15.38 -10.10 -3.43
N SER A 78 14.68 -9.26 -4.19
CA SER A 78 13.75 -8.28 -3.65
C SER A 78 12.32 -8.62 -3.97
N VAL A 79 11.41 -8.11 -3.14
CA VAL A 79 10.03 -7.90 -3.56
C VAL A 79 10.00 -7.02 -4.81
N LYS A 80 8.99 -7.22 -5.64
CA LYS A 80 8.75 -6.35 -6.79
C LYS A 80 8.48 -4.93 -6.26
N GLU A 81 9.08 -3.91 -6.88
CA GLU A 81 8.87 -2.49 -6.58
C GLU A 81 9.48 -1.94 -5.27
N LEU A 82 10.73 -2.32 -4.96
CA LEU A 82 11.49 -1.67 -3.89
C LEU A 82 11.66 -0.16 -4.15
N SER A 83 11.53 0.67 -3.10
CA SER A 83 11.67 2.11 -3.28
C SER A 83 13.09 2.50 -3.71
N PRO A 84 13.27 3.58 -4.49
CA PRO A 84 14.61 4.03 -4.91
C PRO A 84 15.55 4.31 -3.72
N LEU A 85 14.99 4.79 -2.60
CA LEU A 85 15.75 5.12 -1.40
C LEU A 85 16.22 3.85 -0.64
N GLU A 86 15.40 2.80 -0.59
CA GLU A 86 15.81 1.50 -0.05
C GLU A 86 16.89 0.84 -0.89
N VAL A 87 16.77 0.93 -2.23
CA VAL A 87 17.79 0.43 -3.15
C VAL A 87 19.14 1.09 -2.85
N LEU A 88 19.15 2.42 -2.72
CA LEU A 88 20.35 3.17 -2.37
C LEU A 88 20.89 2.82 -0.97
N GLY A 89 20.02 2.68 0.02
CA GLY A 89 20.39 2.32 1.39
C GLY A 89 21.04 0.94 1.50
N ILE A 90 20.50 -0.05 0.80
CA ILE A 90 21.05 -1.42 0.79
C ILE A 90 22.41 -1.44 0.09
N HIS A 91 22.53 -0.73 -1.04
CA HIS A 91 23.73 -0.63 -1.85
C HIS A 91 24.61 0.60 -1.50
N ALA A 92 24.52 1.11 -0.28
CA ALA A 92 25.34 2.22 0.18
C ALA A 92 26.83 1.83 0.16
N ARG A 93 27.68 2.78 -0.27
CA ARG A 93 29.14 2.64 -0.41
C ARG A 93 29.85 2.58 0.94
N ASN A 94 29.25 3.18 1.96
CA ASN A 94 29.77 3.24 3.32
C ASN A 94 28.64 3.43 4.33
N ASP A 95 28.97 3.35 5.62
CA ASP A 95 27.98 3.42 6.70
C ASP A 95 27.36 4.80 6.87
N ALA A 96 28.09 5.87 6.52
CA ALA A 96 27.56 7.23 6.56
C ALA A 96 26.46 7.42 5.50
N GLU A 97 26.69 6.97 4.27
CA GLU A 97 25.71 6.98 3.18
C GLU A 97 24.49 6.12 3.56
N ARG A 98 24.72 4.94 4.13
CA ARG A 98 23.64 4.05 4.60
C ARG A 98 22.75 4.73 5.65
N ARG A 99 23.38 5.38 6.63
CA ARG A 99 22.69 6.12 7.69
C ARG A 99 21.85 7.26 7.12
N GLN A 100 22.41 8.06 6.20
CA GLN A 100 21.69 9.17 5.58
C GLN A 100 20.43 8.72 4.84
N TYR A 101 20.51 7.63 4.05
CA TYR A 101 19.33 7.08 3.37
C TYR A 101 18.31 6.50 4.36
N ALA A 102 18.76 5.79 5.40
CA ALA A 102 17.87 5.26 6.43
C ALA A 102 17.12 6.37 7.19
N GLU A 103 17.81 7.44 7.58
CA GLU A 103 17.19 8.60 8.24
C GLU A 103 16.22 9.35 7.33
N ARG A 104 16.52 9.47 6.03
CA ARG A 104 15.59 10.04 5.04
C ARG A 104 14.34 9.16 4.92
N MET A 105 14.49 7.83 4.87
CA MET A 105 13.37 6.89 4.80
C MET A 105 12.52 6.95 6.07
N ALA A 106 13.14 6.96 7.24
CA ALA A 106 12.44 7.04 8.52
C ALA A 106 11.55 8.29 8.62
N ARG A 107 12.03 9.46 8.13
CA ARG A 107 11.22 10.68 8.08
C ARG A 107 10.04 10.58 7.13
N ILE A 108 10.24 10.01 5.93
CA ILE A 108 9.15 9.79 4.96
C ILE A 108 8.08 8.89 5.58
N PHE A 109 8.50 7.75 6.15
CA PHE A 109 7.58 6.79 6.76
C PHE A 109 6.83 7.38 7.95
N HIS A 110 7.52 8.16 8.80
CA HIS A 110 6.87 8.86 9.92
C HIS A 110 5.74 9.79 9.44
N GLN A 111 6.01 10.62 8.42
CA GLN A 111 5.01 11.52 7.87
C GLN A 111 3.83 10.78 7.22
N ASP A 112 4.09 9.64 6.58
CA ASP A 112 3.05 8.81 5.97
C ASP A 112 2.15 8.14 7.02
N VAL A 113 2.75 7.65 8.10
CA VAL A 113 2.01 7.11 9.26
C VAL A 113 1.15 8.19 9.91
N GLU A 114 1.66 9.40 10.07
CA GLU A 114 0.86 10.53 10.60
C GLU A 114 -0.38 10.80 9.74
N ARG A 115 -0.23 10.81 8.40
CA ARG A 115 -1.37 10.98 7.48
C ARG A 115 -2.36 9.83 7.60
N SER A 116 -1.87 8.60 7.70
CA SER A 116 -2.71 7.41 7.85
C SER A 116 -3.52 7.45 9.15
N ILE A 117 -2.91 7.88 10.26
CA ILE A 117 -3.60 8.03 11.55
C ILE A 117 -4.69 9.10 11.47
N LEU A 118 -4.42 10.22 10.80
CA LEU A 118 -5.43 11.27 10.60
C LEU A 118 -6.60 10.77 9.78
N TRP A 119 -6.33 10.04 8.69
CA TRP A 119 -7.35 9.40 7.88
C TRP A 119 -8.18 8.40 8.69
N ASP A 120 -7.54 7.51 9.45
CA ASP A 120 -8.22 6.51 10.26
C ASP A 120 -9.15 7.14 11.31
N ARG A 121 -8.74 8.26 11.90
CA ARG A 121 -9.58 9.03 12.84
C ARG A 121 -10.81 9.60 12.16
N GLU A 122 -10.65 10.21 10.99
CA GLU A 122 -11.79 10.77 10.25
C GLU A 122 -12.71 9.65 9.73
N MET A 123 -12.15 8.53 9.28
CA MET A 123 -12.91 7.35 8.88
C MET A 123 -13.75 6.81 10.03
N GLN A 124 -13.18 6.72 11.24
CA GLN A 124 -13.92 6.33 12.44
C GLN A 124 -15.04 7.34 12.78
N ALA A 125 -14.75 8.64 12.70
CA ALA A 125 -15.76 9.68 12.93
C ALA A 125 -16.87 9.67 11.87
N ALA A 126 -16.53 9.35 10.62
CA ALA A 126 -17.50 9.16 9.54
C ALA A 126 -18.38 7.94 9.80
N MET A 127 -17.81 6.82 10.26
CA MET A 127 -18.57 5.63 10.67
C MET A 127 -19.56 5.93 11.78
N ALA A 128 -19.14 6.63 12.84
CA ALA A 128 -20.02 6.99 13.94
C ALA A 128 -21.20 7.88 13.50
N ARG A 129 -20.99 8.79 12.53
CA ARG A 129 -22.04 9.66 11.99
C ARG A 129 -23.01 8.93 11.07
N LEU A 130 -22.49 8.06 10.20
CA LEU A 130 -23.29 7.35 9.20
C LEU A 130 -24.04 6.15 9.79
N TYR A 131 -23.49 5.50 10.81
CA TYR A 131 -24.03 4.28 11.41
C TYR A 131 -24.11 4.37 12.95
N PRO A 132 -24.85 5.35 13.52
CA PRO A 132 -24.85 5.62 14.95
C PRO A 132 -25.49 4.52 15.82
N ASN A 133 -26.34 3.68 15.22
CA ASN A 133 -27.08 2.63 15.92
C ASN A 133 -26.57 1.22 15.56
N GLU A 134 -25.47 1.11 14.81
CA GLU A 134 -24.87 -0.18 14.47
C GLU A 134 -23.78 -0.52 15.49
N PRO A 135 -23.98 -1.56 16.32
CA PRO A 135 -22.97 -1.93 17.31
C PRO A 135 -21.72 -2.45 16.61
N MET A 136 -20.55 -1.89 16.96
CA MET A 136 -19.25 -2.30 16.40
C MET A 136 -18.94 -3.78 16.67
N VAL A 137 -19.44 -4.32 17.79
CA VAL A 137 -19.45 -5.75 18.11
C VAL A 137 -20.86 -6.13 18.55
N ASN A 138 -21.47 -7.07 17.82
CA ASN A 138 -22.75 -7.64 18.22
C ASN A 138 -22.51 -8.90 19.08
N TYR A 139 -23.00 -8.86 20.32
CA TYR A 139 -22.89 -9.99 21.26
C TYR A 139 -24.17 -10.83 21.36
N ASP A 140 -25.21 -10.49 20.59
CA ASP A 140 -26.48 -11.21 20.60
C ASP A 140 -26.29 -12.63 20.06
N GLY A 141 -26.84 -13.61 20.79
CA GLY A 141 -26.75 -15.03 20.44
C GLY A 141 -25.41 -15.69 20.74
N LEU A 142 -24.42 -14.97 21.29
CA LEU A 142 -23.17 -15.59 21.75
C LEU A 142 -23.37 -16.31 23.10
N PRO A 143 -22.73 -17.48 23.30
CA PRO A 143 -22.77 -18.17 24.58
C PRO A 143 -22.01 -17.37 25.64
N ARG A 144 -22.59 -17.26 26.84
CA ARG A 144 -21.91 -16.60 27.97
C ARG A 144 -20.68 -17.38 28.40
N VAL A 145 -19.59 -16.68 28.67
CA VAL A 145 -18.30 -17.28 29.05
C VAL A 145 -18.04 -17.10 30.54
N GLN A 146 -17.53 -18.13 31.23
CA GLN A 146 -17.09 -17.99 32.61
C GLN A 146 -15.87 -17.08 32.67
N SER A 147 -15.99 -15.92 33.32
CA SER A 147 -14.91 -14.95 33.46
C SER A 147 -15.14 -14.07 34.69
N SER A 148 -14.12 -13.38 35.16
CA SER A 148 -14.30 -12.38 36.21
C SER A 148 -14.82 -11.08 35.62
N VAL A 149 -15.56 -10.31 36.43
CA VAL A 149 -16.01 -8.96 36.05
C VAL A 149 -14.82 -8.07 35.67
N GLY A 150 -13.71 -8.17 36.40
CA GLY A 150 -12.49 -7.42 36.09
C GLY A 150 -11.92 -7.75 34.71
N ALA A 151 -11.93 -9.03 34.30
CA ALA A 151 -11.47 -9.42 32.97
C ALA A 151 -12.42 -8.94 31.86
N ALA A 152 -13.73 -8.91 32.11
CA ALA A 152 -14.71 -8.38 31.16
C ALA A 152 -14.57 -6.86 30.97
N ASP A 153 -14.43 -6.11 32.06
CA ASP A 153 -14.23 -4.67 32.04
C ASP A 153 -12.91 -4.31 31.33
N MET A 154 -11.83 -5.08 31.55
CA MET A 154 -10.55 -4.89 30.85
C MET A 154 -10.63 -5.07 29.33
N LEU A 155 -11.53 -5.93 28.84
CA LEU A 155 -11.69 -6.23 27.42
C LEU A 155 -12.88 -5.48 26.79
N ASN A 156 -13.50 -4.57 27.54
CA ASN A 156 -14.70 -3.84 27.14
C ASN A 156 -15.84 -4.77 26.70
N VAL A 157 -15.93 -5.96 27.31
CA VAL A 157 -16.98 -6.95 27.06
C VAL A 157 -18.16 -6.67 27.99
N PRO A 158 -19.41 -6.65 27.51
CA PRO A 158 -20.57 -6.43 28.37
C PRO A 158 -20.67 -7.49 29.46
N ARG A 159 -20.96 -7.08 30.70
CA ARG A 159 -21.11 -8.01 31.84
C ARG A 159 -22.26 -9.01 31.65
N THR A 160 -23.21 -8.72 30.76
CA THR A 160 -24.26 -9.65 30.33
C THR A 160 -23.72 -10.89 29.62
N GLN A 161 -22.49 -10.83 29.09
CA GLN A 161 -21.81 -11.90 28.35
C GLN A 161 -20.94 -12.79 29.25
N ILE A 162 -20.85 -12.51 30.55
CA ILE A 162 -20.04 -13.31 31.49
C ILE A 162 -20.90 -14.04 32.52
N ILE A 163 -20.35 -15.16 32.98
CA ILE A 163 -20.79 -15.85 34.20
C ILE A 163 -19.67 -15.62 35.21
N GLU A 164 -19.95 -14.82 36.26
CA GLU A 164 -18.95 -14.49 37.27
C GLU A 164 -18.49 -15.75 38.01
N ARG A 165 -17.19 -16.03 37.92
CA ARG A 165 -16.56 -17.05 38.75
C ARG A 165 -16.19 -16.41 40.08
N ALA A 166 -16.77 -16.88 41.18
CA ALA A 166 -16.42 -16.43 42.52
C ALA A 166 -14.89 -16.51 42.71
N SER A 167 -14.25 -15.40 43.08
CA SER A 167 -12.85 -15.42 43.47
C SER A 167 -12.68 -16.41 44.64
N PRO A 168 -11.71 -17.34 44.59
CA PRO A 168 -11.44 -18.19 45.73
C PRO A 168 -11.14 -17.28 46.92
N ALA A 169 -11.90 -17.47 48.01
CA ALA A 169 -11.75 -16.69 49.23
C ALA A 169 -10.26 -16.62 49.63
N PRO A 170 -9.74 -15.47 50.07
CA PRO A 170 -8.36 -15.39 50.52
C PRO A 170 -8.18 -16.44 51.61
N ALA A 171 -7.33 -17.43 51.34
CA ALA A 171 -7.01 -18.47 52.30
C ALA A 171 -6.61 -17.78 53.60
N ASN A 172 -7.38 -18.01 54.65
CA ASN A 172 -7.15 -17.46 55.98
C ASN A 172 -5.74 -17.86 56.40
N ARG A 173 -4.76 -16.99 56.15
CA ARG A 173 -3.38 -17.16 56.59
C ARG A 173 -3.39 -16.85 58.07
N GLY A 174 -3.85 -17.84 58.84
CA GLY A 174 -3.92 -17.79 60.28
C GLY A 174 -2.58 -17.33 60.82
N LYS A 175 -2.61 -16.28 61.64
CA LYS A 175 -1.48 -15.86 62.46
C LYS A 175 -1.03 -17.06 63.30
N ARG A 176 0.15 -17.59 63.02
CA ARG A 176 0.95 -18.41 63.94
C ARG A 176 2.37 -17.91 63.86
#